data_AF-A0A5D0WNZ8-F1
#
_entry.id   AF-A0A5D0WNZ8-F1
#
_cell.length_a   1.000
_cell.length_b   1.000
_cell.length_c   1.000
_cell.angle_alpha   90.00
_cell.angle_beta   90.00
_cell.angle_gamma   90.00
#
_symmetry.space_group_name_H-M   'P 1'
#
loop_
_entity.id
_entity.type
_entity.pdbx_description
1 polymer ?
#
loop_
_entity_poly.entity_id
_entity_poly.type
_entity_poly.pdbx_seq_one_letter_code
_entity_poly.pdbx_strand_id
1 'polypeptide(L)'
;MKEVKEWIETFEDRENWKQFLLSHSKENLSELIIDRMLKDFSFRREVHLKLVKRQLSVEESIDDYKESVTCEISRKIPDVDYLVLLSSKLLEHSENTNSLLEKLYLYVAIITSLDFAIDSGAGYKNEDEYLLFEVMDKSRDFMLHAIENQYHELTTGQLAIVSNYLKKESERYHPIDLENRIKTAFKKMDSI
;
A
#
# COMPACT_ATOMS: atom_id res chain seq x y z
N MET A 1 -0.01 37.86 10.87
CA MET A 1 -0.20 36.43 10.53
C MET A 1 -1.68 36.26 10.25
N LYS A 2 -2.09 35.66 9.12
CA LYS A 2 -3.52 35.35 8.91
C LYS A 2 -3.97 34.41 10.03
N GLU A 3 -5.20 34.59 10.51
CA GLU A 3 -5.78 33.74 11.54
C GLU A 3 -5.82 32.29 11.05
N VAL A 4 -5.29 31.37 11.85
CA VAL A 4 -5.33 29.94 11.56
C VAL A 4 -6.62 29.39 12.13
N LYS A 5 -7.51 28.92 11.27
CA LYS A 5 -8.76 28.28 11.68
C LYS A 5 -8.48 26.96 12.38
N GLU A 6 -9.37 26.57 13.29
CA GLU A 6 -9.31 25.28 13.98
C GLU A 6 -9.45 24.08 13.00
N TRP A 7 -10.17 24.26 11.90
CA TRP A 7 -10.46 23.21 10.91
C TRP A 7 -9.76 23.48 9.56
N ILE A 8 -9.38 22.42 8.86
CA ILE A 8 -8.80 22.48 7.49
C ILE A 8 -9.87 22.05 6.49
N GLU A 9 -10.49 23.00 5.79
CA GLU A 9 -11.55 22.73 4.82
C GLU A 9 -11.09 23.00 3.38
N THR A 10 -10.18 23.95 3.20
CA THR A 10 -9.72 24.41 1.89
C THR A 10 -8.21 24.27 1.71
N PHE A 11 -7.77 24.36 0.45
CA PHE A 11 -6.34 24.43 0.13
C PHE A 11 -5.66 25.65 0.77
N GLU A 12 -6.36 26.79 0.87
CA GLU A 12 -5.85 27.98 1.55
C GLU A 12 -5.66 27.72 3.06
N ASP A 13 -6.59 27.03 3.71
CA ASP A 13 -6.46 26.66 5.13
C ASP A 13 -5.24 25.75 5.34
N ARG A 14 -5.02 24.78 4.45
CA ARG A 14 -3.85 23.89 4.49
C ARG A 14 -2.54 24.65 4.37
N GLU A 15 -2.43 25.61 3.45
CA GLU A 15 -1.22 26.40 3.30
C GLU A 15 -1.01 27.35 4.48
N ASN A 16 -2.07 27.97 5.01
CA ASN A 16 -2.00 28.78 6.23
C ASN A 16 -1.50 27.96 7.43
N TRP A 17 -2.03 26.75 7.62
CA TRP A 17 -1.55 25.82 8.65
C TRP A 17 -0.09 25.45 8.46
N LYS A 18 0.33 25.16 7.23
CA LYS A 18 1.73 24.87 6.92
C LYS A 18 2.65 26.03 7.28
N GLN A 19 2.30 27.27 6.92
CA GLN A 19 3.10 28.44 7.27
C GLN A 19 3.14 28.68 8.79
N PHE A 20 2.03 28.46 9.49
CA PHE A 20 1.97 28.51 10.94
C PHE A 20 2.87 27.46 11.61
N LEU A 21 2.85 26.22 11.15
CA LEU A 21 3.73 25.17 11.67
C LEU A 21 5.20 25.52 11.40
N LEU A 22 5.52 26.06 10.22
CA LEU A 22 6.89 26.49 9.87
C LEU A 22 7.40 27.67 10.71
N SER A 23 6.54 28.45 11.35
CA SER A 23 6.97 29.54 12.24
C SER A 23 7.38 29.07 13.64
N HIS A 24 7.27 27.77 13.94
CA HIS A 24 7.63 27.18 15.24
C HIS A 24 8.97 26.45 15.18
N SER A 25 9.62 26.28 16.34
CA SER A 25 10.86 25.52 16.44
C SER A 25 10.64 24.03 16.18
N LYS A 26 11.67 23.36 15.67
CA LYS A 26 11.61 21.92 15.40
C LYS A 26 11.38 21.12 16.68
N GLU A 27 11.96 21.56 17.78
CA GLU A 27 11.85 20.95 19.11
C GLU A 27 10.39 20.98 19.61
N ASN A 28 9.73 22.14 19.50
CA ASN A 28 8.33 22.25 19.92
C ASN A 28 7.40 21.39 19.07
N LEU A 29 7.66 21.31 17.76
CA LEU A 29 6.89 20.46 16.85
C LEU A 29 7.14 18.96 17.13
N SER A 30 8.38 18.56 17.43
CA SER A 30 8.68 17.17 17.76
C SER A 30 8.02 16.73 19.06
N GLU A 31 8.04 17.56 20.10
CA GLU A 31 7.37 17.24 21.37
C GLU A 31 5.85 17.13 21.18
N LEU A 32 5.24 18.01 20.38
CA LEU A 32 3.80 17.92 20.06
C LEU A 32 3.45 16.59 19.36
N ILE A 33 4.29 16.14 18.43
CA ILE A 33 4.11 14.85 17.73
C ILE A 33 4.27 13.70 18.73
N ILE A 34 5.31 13.72 19.58
CA ILE A 34 5.55 12.68 20.60
C ILE A 34 4.38 12.59 21.57
N ASP A 35 3.90 13.73 22.08
CA ASP A 35 2.74 13.80 22.98
C ASP A 35 1.49 13.20 22.36
N ARG A 36 1.28 13.40 21.05
CA ARG A 36 0.17 12.75 20.33
C ARG A 36 0.42 11.24 20.20
N MET A 37 1.62 10.82 19.82
CA MET A 37 1.99 9.40 19.69
C MET A 37 1.85 8.62 21.02
N LEU A 38 2.04 9.28 22.16
CA LEU A 38 1.83 8.67 23.48
C LEU A 38 0.36 8.39 23.77
N LYS A 39 -0.55 9.20 23.24
CA LYS A 39 -2.00 9.13 23.49
C LYS A 39 -2.76 8.35 22.41
N ASP A 40 -2.23 8.31 21.20
CA ASP A 40 -2.88 7.74 20.03
C ASP A 40 -2.00 6.67 19.38
N PHE A 41 -2.41 5.42 19.58
CA PHE A 41 -1.71 4.24 19.09
C PHE A 41 -1.70 4.17 17.56
N SER A 42 -2.80 4.51 16.90
CA SER A 42 -2.90 4.47 15.43
C SER A 42 -2.02 5.55 14.81
N PHE A 43 -2.06 6.77 15.37
CA PHE A 43 -1.15 7.85 14.92
C PHE A 43 0.32 7.48 15.10
N ARG A 44 0.69 6.85 16.23
CA ARG A 44 2.07 6.39 16.46
C ARG A 44 2.55 5.42 15.37
N ARG A 45 1.68 4.49 14.97
CA ARG A 45 1.99 3.53 13.90
C ARG A 45 2.12 4.20 12.56
N GLU A 46 1.24 5.15 12.26
CA GLU A 46 1.31 5.93 11.03
C GLU A 46 2.64 6.68 10.93
N VAL A 47 3.01 7.40 11.99
CA VAL A 47 4.28 8.13 12.07
C VAL A 47 5.46 7.18 11.89
N HIS A 48 5.47 6.03 12.58
CA HIS A 48 6.53 5.04 12.42
C HIS A 48 6.62 4.56 10.97
N LEU A 49 5.51 4.21 10.33
CA LEU A 49 5.52 3.73 8.96
C LEU A 49 6.00 4.78 7.94
N LYS A 50 5.52 6.03 8.07
CA LYS A 50 5.82 7.13 7.14
C LYS A 50 7.22 7.72 7.32
N LEU A 51 7.73 7.78 8.56
CA LEU A 51 9.01 8.44 8.84
C LEU A 51 10.19 7.46 8.90
N VAL A 52 9.97 6.20 9.25
CA VAL A 52 11.05 5.20 9.27
C VAL A 52 11.33 4.72 7.85
N LYS A 53 12.38 5.29 7.27
CA LYS A 53 12.95 4.83 6.00
C LYS A 53 13.78 3.58 6.24
N ARG A 54 13.34 2.45 5.70
CA ARG A 54 14.13 1.23 5.61
C ARG A 54 14.50 1.02 4.15
N GLN A 55 15.77 0.80 3.87
CA GLN A 55 16.21 0.30 2.56
C GLN A 55 16.15 -1.21 2.64
N LEU A 56 14.98 -1.75 2.29
CA LEU A 56 14.74 -3.18 2.21
C LEU A 56 14.85 -3.61 0.75
N SER A 57 15.29 -4.84 0.52
CA SER A 57 15.10 -5.51 -0.77
C SER A 57 13.61 -5.72 -1.03
N VAL A 58 13.26 -6.09 -2.26
CA VAL A 58 11.88 -6.43 -2.63
C VAL A 58 11.35 -7.60 -1.80
N GLU A 59 12.18 -8.62 -1.59
CA GLU A 59 11.84 -9.81 -0.81
C GLU A 59 11.63 -9.45 0.67
N GLU A 60 12.55 -8.69 1.27
CA GLU A 60 12.43 -8.20 2.64
C GLU A 60 11.20 -7.31 2.84
N SER A 61 10.86 -6.49 1.84
CA SER A 61 9.68 -5.63 1.87
C SER A 61 8.38 -6.44 1.85
N ILE A 62 8.34 -7.52 1.05
CA ILE A 62 7.18 -8.42 0.99
C ILE A 62 7.02 -9.18 2.30
N ASP A 63 8.12 -9.67 2.89
CA ASP A 63 8.08 -10.41 4.15
C ASP A 63 7.66 -9.51 5.32
N ASP A 64 8.25 -8.32 5.46
CA ASP A 64 7.88 -7.32 6.48
C ASP A 64 6.40 -6.90 6.34
N TYR A 65 5.92 -6.74 5.11
CA TYR A 65 4.51 -6.46 4.83
C TYR A 65 3.59 -7.61 5.26
N LYS A 66 3.89 -8.85 4.85
CA LYS A 66 3.08 -10.03 5.21
C LYS A 66 3.06 -10.28 6.70
N GLU A 67 4.19 -10.11 7.39
CA GLU A 67 4.26 -10.19 8.85
C GLU A 67 3.39 -9.11 9.50
N SER A 68 3.46 -7.88 9.01
CA SER A 68 2.66 -6.77 9.51
C SER A 68 1.16 -6.97 9.30
N VAL A 69 0.74 -7.48 8.14
CA VAL A 69 -0.67 -7.86 7.88
C VAL A 69 -1.11 -8.98 8.81
N THR A 70 -0.30 -10.03 8.95
CA THR A 70 -0.58 -11.17 9.85
C THR A 70 -0.72 -10.71 11.31
N CYS A 71 0.11 -9.76 11.74
CA CYS A 71 0.00 -9.16 13.06
C CYS A 71 -1.29 -8.36 13.22
N GLU A 72 -1.70 -7.59 12.21
CA GLU A 72 -2.94 -6.80 12.26
C GLU A 72 -4.18 -7.69 12.34
N ILE A 73 -4.27 -8.72 11.50
CA ILE A 73 -5.42 -9.63 11.49
C ILE A 73 -5.53 -10.46 12.78
N SER A 74 -4.44 -10.62 13.54
CA SER A 74 -4.46 -11.31 14.84
C SER A 74 -5.20 -10.52 15.93
N ARG A 75 -5.55 -9.26 15.65
CA ARG A 75 -6.28 -8.40 16.59
C ARG A 75 -7.77 -8.69 16.54
N LYS A 76 -8.45 -8.33 17.64
CA LYS A 76 -9.91 -8.50 17.76
C LYS A 76 -10.68 -7.73 16.68
N ILE A 77 -10.18 -6.57 16.27
CA ILE A 77 -10.73 -5.73 15.20
C ILE A 77 -9.52 -5.25 14.40
N PRO A 78 -9.27 -5.79 13.20
CA PRO A 78 -8.22 -5.30 12.32
C PRO A 78 -8.48 -3.83 11.94
N ASP A 79 -7.44 -3.01 12.02
CA ASP A 79 -7.44 -1.61 11.63
C ASP A 79 -7.27 -1.49 10.11
N VAL A 80 -8.37 -1.22 9.40
CA VAL A 80 -8.41 -1.11 7.93
C VAL A 80 -7.56 0.05 7.43
N ASP A 81 -7.61 1.21 8.09
CA ASP A 81 -6.78 2.36 7.73
C ASP A 81 -5.29 2.03 7.83
N TYR A 82 -4.90 1.24 8.83
CA TYR A 82 -3.54 0.77 8.95
C TYR A 82 -3.14 -0.22 7.84
N LEU A 83 -4.03 -1.12 7.44
CA LEU A 83 -3.78 -2.03 6.30
C LEU A 83 -3.61 -1.23 4.99
N VAL A 84 -4.47 -0.23 4.74
CA VAL A 84 -4.33 0.69 3.60
C VAL A 84 -2.99 1.41 3.62
N LEU A 85 -2.55 1.87 4.80
CA LEU A 85 -1.27 2.54 4.96
C LEU A 85 -0.08 1.61 4.68
N LEU A 86 -0.12 0.38 5.19
CA LEU A 86 0.90 -0.63 4.90
C LEU A 86 1.01 -0.91 3.40
N SER A 87 -0.13 -1.11 2.73
CA SER A 87 -0.16 -1.37 1.29
C SER A 87 0.34 -0.16 0.50
N SER A 88 -0.01 1.06 0.92
CA SER A 88 0.49 2.30 0.31
C SER A 88 2.02 2.40 0.35
N LYS A 89 2.65 1.98 1.45
CA LYS A 89 4.13 1.93 1.55
C LYS A 89 4.74 0.92 0.57
N LEU A 90 4.10 -0.23 0.39
CA LEU A 90 4.56 -1.25 -0.57
C LEU A 90 4.35 -0.80 -2.03
N LEU A 91 3.27 -0.05 -2.30
CA LEU A 91 3.05 0.62 -3.58
C LEU A 91 4.15 1.66 -3.87
N GLU A 92 4.48 2.53 -2.92
CA GLU A 92 5.59 3.49 -3.06
C GLU A 92 6.92 2.77 -3.35
N HIS A 93 7.17 1.63 -2.71
CA HIS A 93 8.36 0.83 -3.00
C HIS A 93 8.36 0.33 -4.45
N SER A 94 7.20 -0.13 -4.96
CA SER A 94 7.07 -0.59 -6.35
C SER A 94 7.34 0.50 -7.39
N GLU A 95 6.97 1.75 -7.10
CA GLU A 95 7.22 2.90 -7.99
C GLU A 95 8.73 3.19 -8.11
N ASN A 96 9.50 2.88 -7.07
CA ASN A 96 10.96 3.06 -7.02
C ASN A 96 11.75 1.83 -7.50
N THR A 97 11.07 0.74 -7.82
CA THR A 97 11.67 -0.50 -8.33
C THR A 97 11.75 -0.47 -9.86
N ASN A 98 12.87 -0.87 -10.46
CA ASN A 98 13.03 -0.81 -11.92
C ASN A 98 12.52 -2.06 -12.65
N SER A 99 12.72 -3.24 -12.05
CA SER A 99 12.38 -4.52 -12.69
C SER A 99 10.86 -4.74 -12.72
N LEU A 100 10.31 -5.02 -13.91
CA LEU A 100 8.90 -5.37 -14.07
C LEU A 100 8.51 -6.54 -13.17
N LEU A 101 9.33 -7.59 -13.14
CA LEU A 101 9.04 -8.79 -12.35
C LEU A 101 8.95 -8.47 -10.85
N GLU A 102 9.87 -7.67 -10.35
CA GLU A 102 9.88 -7.26 -8.94
C GLU A 102 8.69 -6.34 -8.60
N LYS A 103 8.30 -5.43 -9.50
CA LYS A 103 7.05 -4.65 -9.34
C LYS A 103 5.85 -5.57 -9.20
N LEU A 104 5.74 -6.57 -10.07
CA LEU A 104 4.64 -7.53 -10.04
C LEU A 104 4.65 -8.36 -8.74
N TYR A 105 5.82 -8.71 -8.20
CA TYR A 105 5.91 -9.36 -6.87
C TYR A 105 5.28 -8.51 -5.77
N LEU A 106 5.57 -7.21 -5.77
CA LEU A 106 5.02 -6.27 -4.79
C LEU A 106 3.49 -6.12 -4.94
N TYR A 107 2.99 -5.93 -6.15
CA TYR A 107 1.54 -5.80 -6.38
C TYR A 107 0.77 -7.07 -6.04
N VAL A 108 1.29 -8.24 -6.42
CA VAL A 108 0.67 -9.53 -6.09
C VAL A 108 0.68 -9.77 -4.58
N ALA A 109 1.75 -9.39 -3.87
CA ALA A 109 1.80 -9.48 -2.41
C ALA A 109 0.72 -8.61 -1.75
N ILE A 110 0.47 -7.40 -2.26
CA ILE A 110 -0.62 -6.54 -1.78
C ILE A 110 -1.97 -7.24 -1.98
N ILE A 111 -2.28 -7.64 -3.21
CA ILE A 111 -3.58 -8.25 -3.56
C ILE A 111 -3.86 -9.47 -2.70
N THR A 112 -2.92 -10.42 -2.65
CA THR A 112 -3.11 -11.68 -1.92
C THR A 112 -3.19 -11.50 -0.40
N SER A 113 -2.43 -10.55 0.16
CA SER A 113 -2.46 -10.31 1.61
C SER A 113 -3.71 -9.54 2.05
N LEU A 114 -4.21 -8.62 1.23
CA LEU A 114 -5.47 -7.92 1.52
C LEU A 114 -6.67 -8.84 1.36
N ASP A 115 -6.69 -9.68 0.32
CA ASP A 115 -7.73 -10.70 0.15
C ASP A 115 -7.80 -11.64 1.37
N PHE A 116 -6.65 -12.11 1.84
CA PHE A 116 -6.54 -12.88 3.08
C PHE A 116 -6.99 -12.11 4.32
N ALA A 117 -6.68 -10.81 4.41
CA ALA A 117 -7.12 -9.98 5.53
C ALA A 117 -8.65 -9.84 5.55
N ILE A 118 -9.29 -9.65 4.41
CA ILE A 118 -10.75 -9.56 4.30
C ILE A 118 -11.40 -10.92 4.62
N ASP A 119 -10.86 -12.03 4.11
CA ASP A 119 -11.31 -13.40 4.46
C ASP A 119 -11.19 -13.64 5.99
N SER A 120 -10.19 -13.02 6.62
CA SER A 120 -9.99 -13.05 8.07
C SER A 120 -10.85 -12.05 8.85
N GLY A 121 -11.79 -11.35 8.20
CA GLY A 121 -12.75 -10.45 8.82
C GLY A 121 -12.29 -8.99 8.96
N ALA A 122 -11.22 -8.58 8.27
CA ALA A 122 -10.88 -7.16 8.17
C ALA A 122 -12.02 -6.39 7.50
N GLY A 123 -12.42 -5.29 8.13
CA GLY A 123 -13.49 -4.40 7.68
C GLY A 123 -14.92 -4.83 7.96
N TYR A 124 -15.18 -6.13 8.14
CA TYR A 124 -16.53 -6.67 8.40
C TYR A 124 -17.28 -5.96 9.54
N LYS A 125 -16.58 -5.61 10.63
CA LYS A 125 -17.22 -5.00 11.80
C LYS A 125 -17.61 -3.53 11.60
N ASN A 126 -16.82 -2.81 10.80
CA ASN A 126 -16.98 -1.38 10.56
C ASN A 126 -17.62 -1.08 9.20
N GLU A 127 -17.88 -2.13 8.40
CA GLU A 127 -18.42 -2.04 7.03
C GLU A 127 -17.51 -1.20 6.10
N ASP A 128 -16.19 -1.32 6.29
CA ASP A 128 -15.16 -0.56 5.57
C ASP A 128 -14.20 -1.43 4.74
N GLU A 129 -14.53 -2.70 4.49
CA GLU A 129 -13.72 -3.60 3.64
C GLU A 129 -13.55 -3.10 2.20
N TYR A 130 -14.46 -2.24 1.72
CA TYR A 130 -14.39 -1.62 0.39
C TYR A 130 -13.09 -0.83 0.18
N LEU A 131 -12.53 -0.24 1.24
CA LEU A 131 -11.24 0.45 1.17
C LEU A 131 -10.10 -0.50 0.80
N LEU A 132 -10.17 -1.76 1.25
CA LEU A 132 -9.18 -2.78 0.90
C LEU A 132 -9.35 -3.24 -0.55
N PHE A 133 -10.59 -3.42 -1.01
CA PHE A 133 -10.87 -3.71 -2.42
C PHE A 133 -10.37 -2.60 -3.35
N GLU A 134 -10.55 -1.33 -2.99
CA GLU A 134 -10.03 -0.20 -3.77
C GLU A 134 -8.49 -0.24 -3.90
N VAL A 135 -7.77 -0.63 -2.84
CA VAL A 135 -6.31 -0.79 -2.90
C VAL A 135 -5.92 -1.99 -3.78
N MET A 136 -6.68 -3.08 -3.74
CA MET A 136 -6.47 -4.24 -4.60
C MET A 136 -6.69 -3.89 -6.08
N ASP A 137 -7.74 -3.13 -6.40
CA ASP A 137 -8.03 -2.64 -7.74
C ASP A 137 -6.95 -1.68 -8.24
N LYS A 138 -6.51 -0.76 -7.39
CA LYS A 138 -5.39 0.13 -7.70
C LYS A 138 -4.10 -0.65 -8.00
N SER A 139 -3.84 -1.72 -7.24
CA SER A 139 -2.69 -2.60 -7.46
C SER A 139 -2.79 -3.32 -8.81
N ARG A 140 -3.99 -3.82 -9.18
CA ARG A 140 -4.25 -4.39 -10.52
C ARG A 140 -3.95 -3.37 -11.62
N ASP A 141 -4.45 -2.15 -11.48
CA ASP A 141 -4.28 -1.12 -12.50
C ASP A 141 -2.82 -0.72 -12.67
N PHE A 142 -2.07 -0.67 -11.57
CA PHE A 142 -0.62 -0.48 -11.63
C PHE A 142 0.13 -1.66 -12.25
N MET A 143 -0.29 -2.91 -12.02
CA MET A 143 0.28 -4.06 -12.75
C MET A 143 0.07 -3.91 -14.25
N LEU A 144 -1.14 -3.56 -14.68
CA LEU A 144 -1.47 -3.37 -16.10
C LEU A 144 -0.62 -2.26 -16.71
N HIS A 145 -0.51 -1.12 -16.02
CA HIS A 145 0.29 0.01 -16.47
C HIS A 145 1.79 -0.33 -16.54
N ALA A 146 2.33 -1.04 -15.56
CA ALA A 146 3.72 -1.46 -15.54
C ALA A 146 4.02 -2.41 -16.72
N ILE A 147 3.13 -3.37 -16.99
CA ILE A 147 3.24 -4.28 -18.13
C ILE A 147 3.24 -3.49 -19.44
N GLU A 148 2.27 -2.60 -19.66
CA GLU A 148 2.16 -1.79 -20.87
C GLU A 148 3.40 -0.93 -21.13
N ASN A 149 3.99 -0.37 -20.08
CA ASN A 149 5.13 0.53 -20.21
C ASN A 149 6.49 -0.18 -20.31
N GLN A 150 6.63 -1.42 -19.82
CA GLN A 150 7.96 -2.05 -19.70
C GLN A 150 8.11 -3.32 -20.54
N TYR A 151 7.04 -3.90 -21.10
CA TYR A 151 7.16 -5.17 -21.83
C TYR A 151 8.14 -5.10 -23.02
N HIS A 152 8.20 -3.96 -23.70
CA HIS A 152 9.02 -3.77 -24.90
C HIS A 152 10.53 -3.69 -24.58
N GLU A 153 10.88 -3.48 -23.30
CA GLU A 153 12.26 -3.46 -22.82
C GLU A 153 12.77 -4.87 -22.45
N LEU A 154 11.89 -5.87 -22.45
CA LEU A 154 12.20 -7.24 -22.03
C LEU A 154 12.55 -8.14 -23.21
N THR A 155 13.53 -9.01 -23.00
CA THR A 155 13.81 -10.12 -23.91
C THR A 155 12.69 -11.16 -23.87
N THR A 156 12.57 -11.99 -24.91
CA THR A 156 11.61 -13.11 -24.94
C THR A 156 11.74 -14.03 -23.72
N GLY A 157 12.97 -14.27 -23.24
CA GLY A 157 13.20 -15.07 -22.04
C GLY A 157 12.64 -14.42 -20.76
N GLN A 158 12.81 -13.10 -20.62
CA GLN A 158 12.26 -12.35 -19.48
C GLN A 158 10.73 -12.25 -19.54
N LEU A 159 10.15 -12.04 -20.73
CA LEU A 159 8.70 -12.07 -20.93
C LEU A 159 8.10 -13.43 -20.52
N ALA A 160 8.76 -14.53 -20.88
CA ALA A 160 8.33 -15.87 -20.48
C ALA A 160 8.38 -16.07 -18.96
N ILE A 161 9.39 -15.53 -18.26
CA ILE A 161 9.46 -15.58 -16.79
C ILE A 161 8.30 -14.80 -16.17
N VAL A 162 8.02 -13.58 -16.66
CA VAL A 162 6.92 -12.74 -16.17
C VAL A 162 5.56 -13.40 -16.41
N SER A 163 5.29 -13.90 -17.62
CA SER A 163 4.05 -14.61 -17.95
C SER A 163 3.87 -15.86 -17.09
N ASN A 164 4.91 -16.69 -16.94
CA ASN A 164 4.87 -17.88 -16.08
C ASN A 164 4.58 -17.55 -14.62
N TYR A 165 5.18 -16.47 -14.10
CA TYR A 165 4.92 -15.99 -12.75
C TYR A 165 3.44 -15.62 -12.58
N LEU A 166 2.92 -14.72 -13.43
CA LEU A 166 1.52 -14.27 -13.33
C LEU A 166 0.52 -15.41 -13.52
N LYS A 167 0.80 -16.33 -14.45
CA LYS A 167 -0.01 -17.53 -14.64
C LYS A 167 -0.11 -18.34 -13.35
N LYS A 168 1.04 -18.70 -12.78
CA LYS A 168 1.15 -19.50 -11.56
C LYS A 168 0.43 -18.85 -10.38
N GLU A 169 0.63 -17.55 -10.18
CA GLU A 169 -0.04 -16.83 -9.09
C GLU A 169 -1.54 -16.70 -9.33
N SER A 170 -1.98 -16.49 -10.59
CA SER A 170 -3.41 -16.42 -10.92
C SER A 170 -4.15 -17.74 -10.72
N GLU A 171 -3.49 -18.89 -10.93
CA GLU A 171 -4.05 -20.22 -10.71
C GLU A 171 -4.15 -20.58 -9.22
N ARG A 172 -3.28 -20.00 -8.39
CA ARG A 172 -3.27 -20.21 -6.94
C ARG A 172 -4.23 -19.28 -6.21
N TYR A 173 -4.46 -18.09 -6.76
CA TYR A 173 -5.27 -17.07 -6.15
C TYR A 173 -6.77 -17.32 -6.35
N HIS A 174 -7.50 -17.48 -5.24
CA HIS A 174 -8.93 -17.70 -5.19
C HIS A 174 -9.59 -16.50 -4.47
N PRO A 175 -9.94 -15.44 -5.22
CA PRO A 175 -10.43 -14.19 -4.64
C PRO A 175 -11.78 -14.37 -3.94
N ILE A 176 -11.95 -13.71 -2.80
CA ILE A 176 -13.20 -13.75 -2.03
C ILE A 176 -14.38 -13.08 -2.77
N ASP A 177 -14.10 -12.09 -3.60
CA ASP A 177 -15.08 -11.32 -4.38
C ASP A 177 -15.27 -11.86 -5.79
N LEU A 178 -14.67 -13.02 -6.09
CA LEU A 178 -14.63 -13.68 -7.40
C LEU A 178 -13.87 -12.89 -8.48
N GLU A 179 -13.23 -11.76 -8.14
CA GLU A 179 -12.44 -10.98 -9.07
C GLU A 179 -10.94 -11.33 -9.00
N ASN A 180 -10.50 -12.17 -9.94
CA ASN A 180 -9.10 -12.56 -10.01
C ASN A 180 -8.26 -11.49 -10.74
N ARG A 181 -7.88 -10.46 -9.98
CA ARG A 181 -7.07 -9.32 -10.43
C ARG A 181 -5.73 -9.73 -11.06
N ILE A 182 -5.09 -10.77 -10.54
CA ILE A 182 -3.83 -11.30 -11.07
C ILE A 182 -4.05 -11.94 -12.46
N LYS A 183 -5.17 -12.66 -12.64
CA LYS A 183 -5.55 -13.24 -13.94
C LYS A 183 -5.80 -12.17 -14.99
N THR A 184 -6.31 -11.00 -14.60
CA THR A 184 -6.46 -9.85 -15.50
C THR A 184 -5.10 -9.37 -16.01
N ALA A 185 -4.11 -9.22 -15.13
CA ALA A 185 -2.75 -8.88 -15.53
C ALA A 185 -2.07 -9.98 -16.37
N PHE A 186 -2.28 -11.25 -16.03
CA PHE A 186 -1.80 -12.39 -16.82
C PHE A 186 -2.35 -12.35 -18.25
N LYS A 187 -3.67 -12.18 -18.43
CA LYS A 187 -4.28 -12.07 -19.76
C LYS A 187 -3.73 -10.90 -20.57
N LYS A 188 -3.45 -9.77 -19.92
CA LYS A 188 -2.79 -8.63 -20.57
C LYS A 188 -1.41 -9.03 -21.08
N MET A 189 -0.61 -9.67 -20.23
CA MET A 189 0.73 -10.15 -20.61
C MET A 189 0.70 -11.15 -21.76
N ASP A 190 -0.26 -12.08 -21.77
CA ASP A 190 -0.41 -13.09 -22.84
C ASP A 190 -0.94 -12.53 -24.16
N SER A 191 -1.51 -11.32 -24.14
CA SER A 191 -2.02 -10.64 -25.34
C SER A 191 -0.98 -9.79 -26.07
N ILE A 192 0.22 -9.66 -25.50
CA ILE A 192 1.37 -8.92 -26.03
C ILE A 192 2.19 -9.84 -26.93
#